data_AF-A0A857F749-F1
#
_entry.id   AF-A0A857F749-F1
#
_cell.length_a   1.000
_cell.length_b   1.000
_cell.length_c   1.000
_cell.angle_alpha   90.00
_cell.angle_beta   90.00
_cell.angle_gamma   90.00
#
_symmetry.space_group_name_H-M   'P 1'
#
loop_
_entity.id
_entity.type
_entity.pdbx_description
1 polymer ?
#
loop_
_entity_poly.entity_id
_entity_poly.type
_entity_poly.pdbx_seq_one_letter_code
_entity_poly.pdbx_strand_id
1 'polypeptide(L)'
;MKDISKKTSKLYQGQSVYLANKPVGDYIQKGDQFYLDAKHKDHIEVFDSTGTKVRAVLNLDGSFNDAKTKAAKAEGRRLPK
;
A
#
# COMPACT_ATOMS: atom_id res chain seq x y z
N MET A 1 -16.42 -0.88 9.92
CA MET A 1 -15.19 -0.74 9.10
C MET A 1 -14.84 0.70 8.70
N LYS A 2 -15.57 1.76 9.13
CA LYS A 2 -15.27 3.16 8.73
C LYS A 2 -14.03 3.77 9.42
N ASP A 3 -13.42 3.08 10.39
CA ASP A 3 -12.38 3.65 11.25
C ASP A 3 -10.96 3.12 11.01
N ILE A 4 -10.78 2.20 10.06
CA ILE A 4 -9.47 1.55 9.81
C ILE A 4 -8.69 2.28 8.72
N SER A 5 -9.36 2.68 7.64
CA SER A 5 -8.75 3.42 6.55
C SER A 5 -9.71 4.43 5.93
N LYS A 6 -9.15 5.47 5.30
CA LYS A 6 -9.90 6.49 4.57
C LYS A 6 -9.45 6.48 3.11
N LYS A 7 -10.41 6.44 2.19
CA LYS A 7 -10.14 6.62 0.77
C LYS A 7 -9.56 8.03 0.52
N THR A 8 -8.44 8.11 -0.19
CA THR A 8 -7.84 9.38 -0.61
C THR A 8 -8.40 9.82 -1.96
N SER A 9 -8.06 11.03 -2.40
CA SER A 9 -8.34 11.48 -3.77
C SER A 9 -7.35 10.91 -4.80
N LYS A 10 -6.29 10.21 -4.36
CA LYS A 10 -5.25 9.71 -5.26
C LYS A 10 -5.71 8.44 -5.96
N LEU A 11 -5.38 8.38 -7.25
CA LEU A 11 -5.49 7.18 -8.06
C LEU A 11 -4.10 6.77 -8.52
N TYR A 12 -3.78 5.49 -8.37
CA TYR A 12 -2.55 4.92 -8.90
C TYR A 12 -2.91 3.72 -9.78
N GLN A 13 -2.50 3.78 -11.05
CA GLN A 13 -2.86 2.77 -12.06
C GLN A 13 -4.38 2.50 -12.11
N GLY A 14 -5.21 3.53 -11.92
CA GLY A 14 -6.67 3.41 -11.91
C GLY A 14 -7.27 2.84 -10.61
N GLN A 15 -6.44 2.45 -9.63
CA GLN A 15 -6.87 2.00 -8.32
C GLN A 15 -6.87 3.13 -7.30
N SER A 16 -7.85 3.09 -6.39
CA SER A 16 -7.94 4.06 -5.31
C SER A 16 -6.91 3.79 -4.24
N VAL A 17 -6.19 4.83 -3.84
CA VAL A 17 -5.27 4.77 -2.70
C VAL A 17 -6.03 5.06 -1.41
N TYR A 18 -5.74 4.28 -0.38
CA TYR A 18 -6.31 4.42 0.96
C TYR A 18 -5.23 4.85 1.95
N LEU A 19 -5.62 5.66 2.93
CA LEU A 19 -4.79 6.08 4.05
C LEU A 19 -5.19 5.27 5.29
N ALA A 20 -4.23 4.62 5.95
CA ALA A 20 -4.47 3.92 7.20
C ALA A 20 -4.70 4.91 8.35
N ASN A 21 -5.86 4.85 9.00
CA ASN A 21 -6.16 5.69 10.18
C ASN A 21 -5.67 5.04 11.48
N LYS A 22 -5.44 3.73 11.46
CA LYS A 22 -4.93 2.89 12.55
C LYS A 22 -4.00 1.82 11.95
N PRO A 23 -3.13 1.19 12.75
CA PRO A 23 -2.36 0.04 12.29
C PRO A 23 -3.29 -1.08 11.77
N VAL A 24 -2.89 -1.76 10.70
CA VAL A 24 -3.64 -2.88 10.10
C VAL A 24 -2.70 -4.05 9.89
N GLY A 25 -2.96 -5.16 10.59
CA GLY A 25 -2.02 -6.27 10.67
C GLY A 25 -0.66 -5.81 11.19
N ASP A 26 0.40 -6.52 10.80
CA ASP A 26 1.76 -6.26 11.30
C ASP A 26 2.55 -5.26 10.44
N TYR A 27 2.10 -4.99 9.21
CA TYR A 27 2.90 -4.31 8.18
C TYR A 27 2.34 -2.97 7.70
N ILE A 28 1.11 -2.61 8.06
CA ILE A 28 0.52 -1.31 7.72
C ILE A 28 0.45 -0.47 9.00
N GLN A 29 1.21 0.62 9.04
CA GLN A 29 1.19 1.53 10.18
C GLN A 29 0.14 2.62 9.98
N LYS A 30 -0.28 3.26 11.08
CA LYS A 30 -1.10 4.46 10.99
C LYS A 30 -0.39 5.53 10.15
N GLY A 31 -1.11 6.08 9.19
CA GLY A 31 -0.62 7.11 8.28
C GLY A 31 -0.03 6.55 6.99
N ASP A 32 0.23 5.24 6.89
CA ASP A 32 0.70 4.65 5.64
C ASP A 32 -0.39 4.69 4.56
N GLN A 33 0.03 4.77 3.31
CA GLN A 33 -0.85 4.74 2.15
C GLN A 33 -0.75 3.40 1.46
N PHE A 34 -1.87 2.81 1.06
CA PHE A 34 -1.86 1.51 0.39
C PHE A 34 -2.93 1.41 -0.69
N TYR A 35 -2.70 0.55 -1.67
CA TYR A 35 -3.67 0.26 -2.73
C TYR A 35 -3.58 -1.21 -3.15
N LEU A 36 -4.69 -1.73 -3.67
CA LEU A 36 -4.74 -3.07 -4.29
C LEU A 36 -4.11 -3.00 -5.67
N ASP A 37 -3.20 -3.92 -6.00
CA ASP A 37 -2.58 -3.99 -7.32
C ASP A 37 -3.61 -3.92 -8.44
N ALA A 38 -3.37 -3.02 -9.41
CA ALA A 38 -4.30 -2.79 -10.50
C ALA A 38 -4.34 -3.93 -11.50
N LYS A 39 -3.20 -4.61 -11.70
CA LYS A 39 -3.02 -5.55 -12.80
C LYS A 39 -3.61 -6.92 -12.47
N HIS A 40 -3.16 -7.54 -11.39
CA HIS A 40 -3.55 -8.90 -11.01
C HIS A 40 -4.47 -8.93 -9.79
N LYS A 41 -4.56 -7.84 -9.03
CA LYS A 41 -5.40 -7.73 -7.82
C LYS A 41 -5.11 -8.84 -6.78
N ASP A 42 -3.87 -9.31 -6.75
CA ASP A 42 -3.40 -10.43 -5.93
C ASP A 42 -2.51 -9.96 -4.76
N HIS A 43 -2.17 -8.67 -4.71
CA HIS A 43 -1.34 -8.09 -3.66
C HIS A 43 -1.71 -6.64 -3.36
N ILE A 44 -1.32 -6.19 -2.16
CA ILE A 44 -1.48 -4.83 -1.66
C ILE A 44 -0.10 -4.22 -1.58
N GLU A 45 0.08 -3.06 -2.21
CA GLU A 45 1.31 -2.29 -2.03
C GLU A 45 1.11 -1.23 -0.95
N VAL A 46 2.07 -1.15 -0.02
CA VAL A 46 2.06 -0.25 1.13
C VAL A 46 3.22 0.73 1.01
N PHE A 47 2.93 2.00 1.22
CA PHE A 47 3.84 3.12 1.15
C PHE A 47 3.80 3.89 2.46
N ASP A 48 4.87 4.63 2.72
CA ASP A 48 4.92 5.58 3.81
C ASP A 48 3.84 6.67 3.67
N SER A 49 3.68 7.48 4.71
CA SER A 49 2.66 8.53 4.74
C SER A 49 2.81 9.58 3.66
N THR A 50 4.00 9.72 3.08
CA THR A 50 4.25 10.62 1.94
C THR A 50 3.96 9.97 0.58
N GLY A 51 3.87 8.65 0.52
CA GLY A 51 3.75 7.89 -0.72
C GLY A 51 5.06 7.79 -1.50
N THR A 52 6.20 8.19 -0.92
CA THR A 52 7.49 8.24 -1.63
C THR A 52 8.37 7.03 -1.41
N LYS A 53 8.07 6.21 -0.39
CA LYS A 53 8.84 5.00 -0.07
C LYS A 53 7.91 3.81 0.09
N VAL A 54 8.26 2.70 -0.56
CA VAL A 54 7.60 1.41 -0.34
C VAL A 54 7.95 0.89 1.06
N ARG A 55 6.93 0.62 1.86
CA ARG A 55 7.03 -0.05 3.16
C ARG A 55 7.14 -1.55 2.95
N ALA A 56 6.11 -2.11 2.32
CA ALA A 56 5.90 -3.53 2.14
C ALA A 56 4.98 -3.80 0.96
N VAL A 57 5.08 -5.00 0.40
CA VAL A 57 4.07 -5.60 -0.47
C VAL A 57 3.50 -6.79 0.27
N LEU A 58 2.17 -6.86 0.38
CA LEU A 58 1.44 -7.89 1.10
C LEU A 58 0.61 -8.72 0.15
N ASN A 59 0.49 -10.02 0.41
CA ASN A 59 -0.50 -10.85 -0.26
C ASN A 59 -1.92 -10.51 0.26
N LEU A 60 -2.97 -10.99 -0.40
CA LEU A 60 -4.36 -10.68 0.00
C LEU A 60 -4.75 -11.18 1.39
N ASP A 61 -4.07 -12.21 1.89
CA ASP A 61 -4.23 -12.72 3.26
C ASP A 61 -3.50 -11.85 4.30
N GLY A 62 -2.78 -10.81 3.88
CA GLY A 62 -2.02 -9.90 4.73
C GLY A 62 -0.59 -10.34 5.02
N SER A 63 -0.15 -11.51 4.51
CA SER A 63 1.22 -11.99 4.68
C SER A 63 2.23 -11.15 3.88
N PHE A 64 3.44 -11.00 4.41
CA PHE A 64 4.50 -10.22 3.77
C PHE A 64 5.08 -10.93 2.55
N ASN A 65 5.16 -10.22 1.44
CA ASN A 65 5.78 -10.69 0.20
C ASN A 65 7.17 -10.08 0.03
N ASP A 66 8.20 -10.79 0.51
CA ASP A 66 9.60 -10.31 0.49
C ASP A 66 10.11 -10.02 -0.93
N ALA A 67 9.86 -10.94 -1.87
CA ALA A 67 10.32 -10.81 -3.25
C ALA A 67 9.72 -9.56 -3.93
N LYS A 68 8.40 -9.39 -3.86
CA LYS A 68 7.73 -8.21 -4.43
C LYS A 68 8.13 -6.93 -3.71
N THR A 69 8.34 -6.97 -2.38
CA THR A 69 8.79 -5.80 -1.62
C THR A 69 10.18 -5.34 -2.05
N LYS A 70 11.13 -6.26 -2.22
CA LYS A 70 12.48 -5.94 -2.69
C LYS A 70 12.46 -5.37 -4.10
N ALA A 71 11.68 -5.97 -5.01
CA ALA A 71 11.53 -5.47 -6.37
C ALA A 71 10.94 -4.04 -6.41
N ALA A 72 9.83 -3.81 -5.69
CA ALA A 72 9.18 -2.49 -5.64
C ALA A 72 10.09 -1.39 -5.06
N LYS A 73 10.93 -1.73 -4.06
CA LYS A 73 11.95 -0.84 -3.50
C LYS A 73 13.07 -0.56 -4.51
N ALA A 74 13.57 -1.58 -5.20
CA ALA A 74 14.63 -1.44 -6.20
C ALA A 74 14.19 -0.62 -7.42
N GLU A 75 12.95 -0.82 -7.88
CA GLU A 75 12.31 -0.01 -8.92
C GLU A 75 12.04 1.44 -8.47
N GLY A 76 12.11 1.71 -7.17
CA GLY A 76 11.84 3.03 -6.60
C GLY A 76 10.38 3.46 -6.77
N ARG A 77 9.42 2.52 -6.69
CA ARG A 77 7.99 2.82 -6.85
C ARG A 77 7.53 3.89 -5.86
N ARG A 78 6.70 4.82 -6.33
CA ARG A 78 6.11 5.91 -5.55
C ARG A 78 4.69 6.19 -6.01
N LEU A 79 3.86 6.64 -5.08
CA LEU A 79 2.53 7.15 -5.38
C LEU A 79 2.63 8.57 -5.96
N PRO A 80 1.67 8.96 -6.83
CA PRO A 80 1.57 10.31 -7.35
C PRO A 80 1.34 11.31 -6.20
N LYS A 81 1.78 12.55 -6.41
CA LYS A 81 1.59 13.63 -5.44
C LYS A 81 0.11 13.94 -5.25
#